data_AF-A0A949B219-F1
#
_entry.id   AF-A0A949B219-F1
#
_cell.length_a   1.000
_cell.length_b   1.000
_cell.length_c   1.000
_cell.angle_alpha   90.00
_cell.angle_beta   90.00
_cell.angle_gamma   90.00
#
_symmetry.space_group_name_H-M   'P 1'
#
loop_
_entity.id
_entity.type
_entity.pdbx_description
1 polymer ?
#
loop_
_entity_poly.entity_id
_entity_poly.type
_entity_poly.pdbx_seq_one_letter_code
_entity_poly.pdbx_strand_id
1 'polypeptide(L)'
;MISKGIRLKDLSKIIIIGGVAAGTSAAVKARRKSEDIQITIYEKYKYISYGTCGLPYFVSGKITDIDNLIVNTVQQFEQRFNIKVNIMHEVINIDSKEKSILAKNLISGEQFKDYYDKLIIATGSTSIIINPELESAPNCFSLKTIDDALKLKEYLSFLTKNSKESLNAVIIGGGFIGLEILDAFLLKGLNITMVEKTGQILPAFDFEIIEYIENYLADKGIILRKEESIENFEKTADGKIISLKTSNGDKLACDVIFQSVGTKPDSKLAGNCGIVIGKSGAISVDEYLQTSDPDIYAAGDCCECKNFVTQIKQAYNLASIANIQGRCAGYNAAGGKDKFIDSIPTSIIKVLDIAIGKTGISLKEARYRGIDAAKIELHYRSRAGYYPGASLIHILVIYDRISGVILGFEAIGRESVDKKADVMSVAIRARMKIWDLVNLNLSYHPEYGSAKDSINILGMIGENIKKGEYRQMDVEELKDMINNKQDITIIDVRTKREFGIGHIEDALNIPVDELRDNLDKLDRSSKIVVHCRTSYRSYLAYLILKNSGFKNVWNLNGSYLSWIRKI
;
A
#
# COMPACT_ATOMS: atom_id res chain seq x y z
N MET A 1 -45.82 40.05 36.58
CA MET A 1 -44.72 39.37 37.28
C MET A 1 -44.06 38.37 36.33
N ILE A 2 -42.85 38.74 35.89
CA ILE A 2 -41.71 37.91 35.49
C ILE A 2 -41.96 36.83 34.42
N SER A 3 -41.66 37.22 33.17
CA SER A 3 -41.22 36.33 32.10
C SER A 3 -39.90 35.65 32.50
N LYS A 4 -39.90 34.33 32.68
CA LYS A 4 -38.65 33.56 32.75
C LYS A 4 -38.13 33.38 31.33
N GLY A 5 -37.15 34.19 30.96
CA GLY A 5 -36.34 33.98 29.77
C GLY A 5 -35.69 32.61 29.80
N ILE A 6 -35.98 31.80 28.79
CA ILE A 6 -35.22 30.60 28.46
C ILE A 6 -33.84 31.12 28.02
N ARG A 7 -32.80 30.96 28.86
CA ARG A 7 -31.42 31.11 28.41
C ARG A 7 -31.22 30.07 27.30
N LEU A 8 -30.96 30.53 26.08
CA LEU A 8 -30.36 29.71 25.03
C LEU A 8 -29.16 29.00 25.68
N LYS A 9 -29.21 27.67 25.73
CA LYS A 9 -28.04 26.87 26.08
C LYS A 9 -26.97 27.26 25.06
N ASP A 10 -25.83 27.80 25.47
CA ASP A 10 -24.68 27.94 24.56
C ASP A 10 -24.37 26.51 24.07
N LEU A 11 -24.75 26.22 22.82
CA LEU A 11 -24.59 24.89 22.24
C LEU A 11 -23.10 24.65 22.07
N SER A 12 -22.61 23.52 22.58
CA SER A 12 -21.20 23.20 22.44
C SER A 12 -20.81 23.09 20.97
N LYS A 13 -19.62 23.56 20.61
CA LYS A 13 -19.17 23.66 19.22
C LYS A 13 -17.93 22.84 18.92
N ILE A 14 -18.00 22.04 17.86
CA ILE A 14 -16.88 21.30 17.28
C ILE A 14 -16.52 21.93 15.93
N ILE A 15 -15.26 22.34 15.77
CA ILE A 15 -14.69 22.72 14.48
C ILE A 15 -13.82 21.58 13.94
N ILE A 16 -13.91 21.34 12.64
CA ILE A 16 -13.15 20.31 11.93
C ILE A 16 -12.42 20.96 10.76
N ILE A 17 -11.11 20.75 10.67
CA ILE A 17 -10.25 21.29 9.61
C ILE A 17 -9.94 20.16 8.62
N GLY A 18 -10.51 20.24 7.42
CA GLY A 18 -10.45 19.21 6.39
C GLY A 18 -11.78 18.46 6.24
N GLY A 19 -12.27 18.34 5.00
CA GLY A 19 -13.59 17.81 4.64
C GLY A 19 -13.55 16.55 3.77
N VAL A 20 -12.47 15.77 3.85
CA VAL A 20 -12.34 14.48 3.13
C VAL A 20 -12.41 13.31 4.14
N ALA A 21 -11.60 12.26 3.99
CA ALA A 21 -11.79 10.97 4.67
C ALA A 21 -11.95 11.06 6.20
N ALA A 22 -10.94 11.59 6.91
CA ALA A 22 -10.99 11.66 8.37
C ALA A 22 -12.00 12.69 8.89
N GLY A 23 -12.02 13.89 8.28
CA GLY A 23 -12.84 15.00 8.73
C GLY A 23 -14.34 14.72 8.63
N THR A 24 -14.82 14.19 7.49
CA THR A 24 -16.25 13.90 7.34
C THR A 24 -16.67 12.66 8.13
N SER A 25 -15.79 11.66 8.27
CA SER A 25 -16.01 10.53 9.19
C SER A 25 -16.17 11.01 10.64
N ALA A 26 -15.33 11.95 11.08
CA ALA A 26 -15.42 12.56 12.40
C ALA A 26 -16.72 13.34 12.58
N ALA A 27 -17.06 14.21 11.63
CA ALA A 27 -18.25 15.04 11.68
C ALA A 27 -19.54 14.20 11.79
N VAL A 28 -19.69 13.18 10.94
CA VAL A 28 -20.84 12.27 10.94
C VAL A 28 -20.92 11.46 12.23
N LYS A 29 -19.77 11.04 12.78
CA LYS A 29 -19.78 10.29 14.05
C LYS A 29 -20.10 11.19 15.25
N ALA A 30 -19.62 12.43 15.26
CA ALA A 30 -19.96 13.43 16.27
C ALA A 30 -21.47 13.75 16.26
N ARG A 31 -22.06 14.01 15.09
CA ARG A 31 -23.52 14.22 14.96
C ARG A 31 -24.32 13.04 15.49
N ARG A 32 -23.97 11.81 15.10
CA ARG A 32 -24.66 10.59 15.60
C ARG A 32 -24.50 10.38 17.12
N LYS A 33 -23.54 11.05 17.75
CA LYS A 33 -23.37 11.02 19.21
C LYS A 33 -24.22 12.08 19.90
N SER A 34 -24.42 13.25 19.31
CA SER A 34 -25.19 14.33 19.90
C SER A 34 -25.86 15.23 18.85
N GLU A 35 -27.15 15.48 19.03
CA GLU A 35 -27.90 16.45 18.22
C GLU A 35 -27.70 17.91 18.70
N ASP A 36 -27.25 18.11 19.93
CA ASP A 36 -27.14 19.43 20.57
C ASP A 36 -25.78 20.12 20.31
N ILE A 37 -24.89 19.50 19.53
CA ILE A 37 -23.57 20.06 19.23
C ILE A 37 -23.61 20.77 17.88
N GLN A 38 -23.11 22.01 17.83
CA GLN A 38 -22.84 22.70 16.58
C GLN A 38 -21.56 22.14 15.96
N ILE A 39 -21.64 21.65 14.72
CA ILE A 39 -20.48 21.08 14.01
C ILE A 39 -20.23 21.91 12.77
N THR A 40 -18.98 22.35 12.57
CA THR A 40 -18.57 23.11 11.38
C THR A 40 -17.31 22.52 10.77
N ILE A 41 -17.34 22.25 9.47
CA ILE A 41 -16.19 21.81 8.67
C ILE A 41 -15.66 22.99 7.86
N TYR A 42 -14.34 23.16 7.85
CA TYR A 42 -13.62 24.05 6.93
C TYR A 42 -12.81 23.21 5.94
N GLU A 43 -13.12 23.35 4.66
CA GLU A 43 -12.44 22.67 3.56
C GLU A 43 -11.87 23.72 2.60
N LYS A 44 -10.58 23.63 2.31
CA LYS A 44 -9.89 24.60 1.44
C LYS A 44 -10.18 24.36 -0.04
N TYR A 45 -10.59 23.16 -0.42
CA TYR A 45 -10.95 22.82 -1.79
C TYR A 45 -12.47 22.96 -2.04
N LYS A 46 -12.86 22.81 -3.32
CA LYS A 46 -14.26 22.94 -3.77
C LYS A 46 -15.16 21.77 -3.34
N TYR A 47 -14.56 20.61 -3.07
CA TYR A 47 -15.29 19.36 -2.87
C TYR A 47 -14.96 18.75 -1.51
N ILE A 48 -15.97 18.15 -0.89
CA ILE A 48 -15.87 17.28 0.29
C ILE A 48 -16.11 15.83 -0.11
N SER A 49 -15.72 14.89 0.76
CA SER A 49 -16.08 13.47 0.63
C SER A 49 -15.93 12.91 -0.79
N TYR A 50 -14.80 13.14 -1.46
CA TYR A 50 -14.55 12.58 -2.79
C TYR A 50 -13.52 11.45 -2.75
N GLY A 51 -13.67 10.49 -3.65
CA GLY A 51 -12.78 9.35 -3.81
C GLY A 51 -11.45 9.75 -4.44
N THR A 52 -10.50 10.23 -3.63
CA THR A 52 -9.12 10.55 -4.09
C THR A 52 -8.47 9.36 -4.79
N CYS A 53 -8.71 8.14 -4.30
CA CYS A 53 -8.23 6.90 -4.92
C CYS A 53 -8.83 6.64 -6.32
N GLY A 54 -9.94 7.29 -6.68
CA GLY A 54 -10.58 7.18 -7.99
C GLY A 54 -9.95 8.07 -9.07
N LEU A 55 -9.10 9.03 -8.69
CA LEU A 55 -8.53 10.01 -9.62
C LEU A 55 -7.70 9.37 -10.76
N PRO A 56 -6.79 8.39 -10.52
CA PRO A 56 -6.06 7.75 -11.62
C PRO A 56 -7.00 7.06 -12.62
N TYR A 57 -8.07 6.42 -12.13
CA TYR A 57 -9.07 5.73 -12.94
C TYR A 57 -9.96 6.70 -13.73
N PHE A 58 -10.17 7.91 -13.22
CA PHE A 58 -10.82 8.97 -13.99
C PHE A 58 -9.93 9.48 -15.13
N VAL A 59 -8.63 9.66 -14.86
CA VAL A 59 -7.64 10.06 -15.88
C VAL A 59 -7.52 8.99 -16.98
N SER A 60 -7.52 7.71 -16.61
CA SER A 60 -7.49 6.61 -17.59
C SER A 60 -8.80 6.41 -18.36
N GLY A 61 -9.90 7.02 -17.87
CA GLY A 61 -11.22 6.93 -18.49
C GLY A 61 -12.05 5.70 -18.07
N LYS A 62 -11.53 4.88 -17.14
CA LYS A 62 -12.30 3.80 -16.48
C LYS A 62 -13.47 4.35 -15.65
N ILE A 63 -13.26 5.51 -15.02
CA ILE A 63 -14.32 6.34 -14.47
C ILE A 63 -14.55 7.48 -15.46
N THR A 64 -15.72 7.48 -16.09
CA THR A 64 -16.02 8.42 -17.19
C THR A 64 -16.49 9.77 -16.69
N ASP A 65 -17.33 9.75 -15.65
CA ASP A 65 -17.91 10.94 -15.03
C ASP A 65 -17.22 11.27 -13.71
N ILE A 66 -16.82 12.52 -13.55
CA ILE A 66 -16.15 13.02 -12.35
C ILE A 66 -17.10 13.06 -11.15
N ASP A 67 -18.41 13.22 -11.38
CA ASP A 67 -19.41 13.29 -10.31
C ASP A 67 -19.53 11.94 -9.59
N ASN A 68 -19.19 10.83 -10.24
CA ASN A 68 -19.10 9.52 -9.60
C ASN A 68 -18.00 9.44 -8.53
N LEU A 69 -17.04 10.36 -8.52
CA LEU A 69 -16.04 10.46 -7.45
C LEU A 69 -16.58 11.20 -6.22
N ILE A 70 -17.65 11.96 -6.34
CA ILE A 70 -18.23 12.74 -5.24
C ILE A 70 -19.19 11.85 -4.46
N VAL A 71 -18.81 11.45 -3.24
CA VAL A 71 -19.63 10.55 -2.41
C VAL A 71 -20.80 11.29 -1.75
N ASN A 72 -20.58 12.54 -1.33
CA ASN A 72 -21.64 13.40 -0.80
C ASN A 72 -21.41 14.84 -1.27
N THR A 73 -22.46 15.49 -1.76
CA THR A 73 -22.41 16.94 -1.99
C THR A 73 -22.51 17.69 -0.66
N VAL A 74 -22.07 18.95 -0.65
CA VAL A 74 -22.22 19.84 0.52
C VAL A 74 -23.68 19.87 0.98
N GLN A 75 -24.61 20.21 0.08
CA GLN A 75 -26.03 20.31 0.40
C GLN A 75 -26.60 19.02 1.02
N GLN A 76 -26.30 17.86 0.42
CA GLN A 76 -26.76 16.57 0.96
C GLN A 76 -26.18 16.31 2.35
N PHE A 77 -24.91 16.63 2.55
CA PHE A 77 -24.22 16.42 3.82
C PHE A 77 -24.79 17.33 4.92
N GLU A 78 -24.98 18.62 4.63
CA GLU A 78 -25.55 19.58 5.57
C GLU A 78 -27.00 19.22 5.95
N GLN A 79 -27.85 18.89 4.96
CA GLN A 79 -29.24 18.53 5.21
C GLN A 79 -29.40 17.23 5.99
N ARG A 80 -28.61 16.20 5.64
CA ARG A 80 -28.72 14.87 6.28
C ARG A 80 -28.18 14.87 7.70
N PHE A 81 -27.13 15.63 7.97
CA PHE A 81 -26.41 15.56 9.24
C PHE A 81 -26.45 16.85 10.06
N ASN A 82 -27.13 17.91 9.61
CA ASN A 82 -27.14 19.20 10.30
C ASN A 82 -25.71 19.67 10.68
N ILE A 83 -24.78 19.59 9.73
CA ILE A 83 -23.37 19.99 9.88
C ILE A 83 -23.15 21.14 8.91
N LYS A 84 -22.60 22.26 9.37
CA LYS A 84 -22.23 23.37 8.49
C LYS A 84 -20.91 23.05 7.77
N VAL A 85 -20.84 23.29 6.47
CA VAL A 85 -19.63 23.06 5.68
C VAL A 85 -19.24 24.31 4.91
N ASN A 86 -18.06 24.86 5.23
CA ASN A 86 -17.48 25.99 4.51
C ASN A 86 -16.38 25.46 3.56
N ILE A 87 -16.74 25.24 2.29
CA ILE A 87 -15.77 24.95 1.21
C ILE A 87 -15.06 26.22 0.76
N MET A 88 -13.90 26.08 0.10
CA MET A 88 -13.04 27.21 -0.27
C MET A 88 -12.67 28.10 0.94
N HIS A 89 -12.56 27.50 2.13
CA HIS A 89 -12.12 28.19 3.34
C HIS A 89 -10.88 27.48 3.91
N GLU A 90 -9.77 28.21 3.98
CA GLU A 90 -8.53 27.71 4.56
C GLU A 90 -8.38 28.20 6.00
N VAL A 91 -8.17 27.28 6.93
CA VAL A 91 -7.75 27.65 8.28
C VAL A 91 -6.26 27.92 8.28
N ILE A 92 -5.88 29.17 8.52
CA ILE A 92 -4.50 29.65 8.42
C ILE A 92 -3.81 29.79 9.78
N ASN A 93 -4.58 29.86 10.88
CA ASN A 93 -4.05 29.91 12.24
C ASN A 93 -4.99 29.24 13.25
N ILE A 94 -4.41 28.67 14.32
CA ILE A 94 -5.13 28.18 15.51
C ILE A 94 -4.58 28.92 16.73
N ASP A 95 -5.45 29.48 17.54
CA ASP A 95 -5.12 29.94 18.90
C ASP A 95 -5.73 28.97 19.91
N SER A 96 -4.90 28.13 20.50
CA SER A 96 -5.32 27.13 21.49
C SER A 96 -5.73 27.75 22.83
N LYS A 97 -5.15 28.89 23.21
CA LYS A 97 -5.45 29.57 24.48
C LYS A 97 -6.82 30.23 24.43
N GLU A 98 -7.12 30.90 23.32
CA GLU A 98 -8.43 31.53 23.10
C GLU A 98 -9.46 30.57 22.48
N LYS A 99 -9.08 29.30 22.24
CA LYS A 99 -9.90 28.28 21.58
C LYS A 99 -10.58 28.78 20.31
N SER A 100 -9.76 29.29 19.40
CA SER A 100 -10.23 29.88 18.15
C SER A 100 -9.37 29.53 16.95
N ILE A 101 -9.94 29.72 15.77
CA ILE A 101 -9.25 29.60 14.48
C ILE A 101 -9.37 30.91 13.70
N LEU A 102 -8.42 31.16 12.81
CA LEU A 102 -8.51 32.18 11.76
C LEU A 102 -8.72 31.47 10.43
N ALA A 103 -9.88 31.69 9.81
CA ALA A 103 -10.23 31.14 8.51
C ALA A 103 -10.17 32.23 7.44
N LYS A 104 -9.70 31.88 6.24
CA LYS A 104 -9.68 32.73 5.06
C LYS A 104 -10.61 32.14 4.00
N ASN A 105 -11.59 32.92 3.56
CA ASN A 105 -12.36 32.61 2.37
C ASN A 105 -11.47 32.82 1.14
N LEU A 106 -11.20 31.77 0.38
CA LEU A 106 -10.30 31.79 -0.77
C LEU A 106 -10.91 32.43 -2.02
N ILE A 107 -12.23 32.67 -2.01
CA ILE A 107 -12.95 33.36 -3.10
C ILE A 107 -12.93 34.87 -2.85
N SER A 108 -13.35 35.32 -1.67
CA SER A 108 -13.44 36.75 -1.33
C SER A 108 -12.15 37.34 -0.78
N GLY A 109 -11.25 36.51 -0.26
CA GLY A 109 -10.04 36.94 0.43
C GLY A 109 -10.25 37.36 1.89
N GLU A 110 -11.51 37.42 2.34
CA GLU A 110 -11.88 37.80 3.71
C GLU A 110 -11.32 36.82 4.74
N GLN A 111 -10.81 37.35 5.85
CA GLN A 111 -10.37 36.57 6.99
C GLN A 111 -11.28 36.85 8.18
N PHE A 112 -11.70 35.79 8.87
CA PHE A 112 -12.54 35.92 10.05
C PHE A 112 -12.16 34.88 11.10
N LYS A 113 -12.49 35.21 12.35
CA LYS A 113 -12.23 34.37 13.51
C LYS A 113 -13.46 33.53 13.84
N ASP A 114 -13.25 32.28 14.21
CA ASP A 114 -14.30 31.40 14.74
C ASP A 114 -13.82 30.65 15.98
N TYR A 115 -14.73 30.33 16.89
CA TYR A 115 -14.43 29.75 18.20
C TYR A 115 -14.93 28.31 18.31
N TYR A 116 -14.25 27.50 19.12
CA TYR A 116 -14.59 26.10 19.34
C TYR A 116 -14.53 25.72 20.82
N ASP A 117 -15.30 24.71 21.22
CA ASP A 117 -15.04 23.98 22.45
C ASP A 117 -14.07 22.83 22.22
N LYS A 118 -14.21 22.16 21.07
CA LYS A 118 -13.31 21.11 20.59
C LYS A 118 -12.93 21.33 19.13
N LEU A 119 -11.68 20.99 18.79
CA LEU A 119 -11.14 21.09 17.44
C LEU A 119 -10.67 19.71 16.95
N ILE A 120 -10.89 19.39 15.68
CA ILE A 120 -10.34 18.20 15.03
C ILE A 120 -9.52 18.63 13.82
N ILE A 121 -8.22 18.32 13.84
CA ILE A 121 -7.29 18.57 12.74
C ILE A 121 -7.24 17.33 11.84
N ALA A 122 -7.75 17.45 10.61
CA ALA A 122 -7.80 16.40 9.60
C ALA A 122 -7.24 16.91 8.25
N THR A 123 -6.13 17.64 8.33
CA THR A 123 -5.46 18.34 7.21
C THR A 123 -4.80 17.41 6.19
N GLY A 124 -4.65 16.12 6.53
CA GLY A 124 -4.09 15.11 5.66
C GLY A 124 -2.60 15.27 5.42
N SER A 125 -2.15 15.08 4.18
CA SER A 125 -0.74 15.19 3.78
C SER A 125 -0.54 16.17 2.62
N THR A 126 0.72 16.58 2.40
CA THR A 126 1.16 17.44 1.28
C THR A 126 2.17 16.69 0.41
N SER A 127 2.11 16.88 -0.90
CA SER A 127 3.06 16.29 -1.84
C SER A 127 4.47 16.79 -1.54
N ILE A 128 5.46 15.91 -1.69
CA ILE A 128 6.86 16.29 -1.66
C ILE A 128 7.21 16.96 -3.00
N ILE A 129 7.80 18.15 -2.93
CA ILE A 129 8.22 18.92 -4.10
C ILE A 129 9.72 18.74 -4.26
N ILE A 130 10.16 18.16 -5.39
CA ILE A 130 11.59 17.96 -5.69
C ILE A 130 12.23 19.29 -6.11
N ASN A 131 11.55 20.00 -7.02
CA ASN A 131 11.98 21.28 -7.55
C ASN A 131 10.75 22.15 -7.88
N PRO A 132 10.62 23.37 -7.34
CA PRO A 132 9.48 24.26 -7.59
C PRO A 132 9.30 24.67 -9.06
N GLU A 133 10.38 24.82 -9.82
CA GLU A 133 10.29 25.14 -11.26
C GLU A 133 9.74 23.95 -12.05
N LEU A 134 10.13 22.73 -11.68
CA LEU A 134 9.59 21.52 -12.30
C LEU A 134 8.11 21.36 -11.99
N GLU A 135 7.69 21.58 -10.74
CA GLU A 135 6.28 21.54 -10.33
C GLU A 135 5.42 22.58 -11.07
N SER A 136 5.98 23.75 -11.34
CA SER A 136 5.29 24.85 -12.03
C SER A 136 5.23 24.69 -13.55
N ALA A 137 5.92 23.70 -14.11
CA ALA A 137 5.97 23.50 -15.55
C ALA A 137 4.61 23.04 -16.12
N PRO A 138 4.19 23.55 -17.29
CA PRO A 138 2.86 23.29 -17.85
C PRO A 138 2.63 21.82 -18.25
N ASN A 139 3.71 21.05 -18.40
CA ASN A 139 3.67 19.63 -18.74
C ASN A 139 4.08 18.70 -17.60
N CYS A 140 4.15 19.23 -16.37
CA CYS A 140 4.44 18.45 -15.18
C CYS A 140 3.21 18.40 -14.27
N PHE A 141 2.82 17.18 -13.88
CA PHE A 141 1.59 16.94 -13.14
C PHE A 141 1.88 16.14 -11.87
N SER A 142 1.05 16.36 -10.85
CA SER A 142 0.85 15.45 -9.73
C SER A 142 -0.65 15.20 -9.58
N LEU A 143 -1.07 14.27 -8.72
CA LEU A 143 -2.47 13.90 -8.61
C LEU A 143 -2.92 13.84 -7.15
N LYS A 144 -3.60 14.90 -6.70
CA LYS A 144 -4.14 14.99 -5.33
C LYS A 144 -5.61 15.36 -5.30
N THR A 145 -6.03 16.22 -6.22
CA THR A 145 -7.36 16.82 -6.26
C THR A 145 -8.08 16.51 -7.56
N ILE A 146 -9.39 16.76 -7.59
CA ILE A 146 -10.21 16.68 -8.81
C ILE A 146 -9.68 17.62 -9.90
N ASP A 147 -9.29 18.85 -9.52
CA ASP A 147 -8.75 19.83 -10.48
C ASP A 147 -7.44 19.33 -11.12
N ASP A 148 -6.60 18.60 -10.38
CA ASP A 148 -5.38 17.99 -10.93
C ASP A 148 -5.71 16.91 -11.97
N ALA A 149 -6.70 16.06 -11.68
CA ALA A 149 -7.13 14.98 -12.56
C ALA A 149 -7.74 15.51 -13.87
N LEU A 150 -8.54 16.58 -13.79
CA LEU A 150 -9.09 17.26 -14.95
C LEU A 150 -7.98 17.82 -15.85
N LYS A 151 -7.05 18.60 -15.25
CA LYS A 151 -5.91 19.19 -15.99
C LYS A 151 -5.06 18.13 -16.68
N LEU A 152 -4.71 17.04 -15.99
CA LEU A 152 -3.91 15.97 -16.58
C LEU A 152 -4.66 15.28 -17.72
N LYS A 153 -5.95 14.95 -17.54
CA LYS A 153 -6.77 14.29 -18.57
C LYS A 153 -6.94 15.15 -19.82
N GLU A 154 -7.17 16.46 -19.64
CA GLU A 154 -7.24 17.45 -20.72
C GLU A 154 -5.90 17.55 -21.45
N TYR A 155 -4.79 17.66 -20.70
CA TYR A 155 -3.45 17.75 -21.26
C TYR A 155 -3.08 16.52 -22.10
N LEU A 156 -3.32 15.31 -21.57
CA LEU A 156 -3.08 14.06 -22.31
C LEU A 156 -3.92 14.01 -23.60
N SER A 157 -5.18 14.44 -23.53
CA SER A 157 -6.06 14.46 -24.71
C SER A 157 -5.58 15.47 -25.75
N PHE A 158 -5.16 16.66 -25.33
CA PHE A 158 -4.56 17.67 -26.20
C PHE A 158 -3.27 17.16 -26.86
N LEU A 159 -2.36 16.58 -26.08
CA LEU A 159 -1.09 16.04 -26.58
C LEU A 159 -1.32 14.98 -27.66
N THR A 160 -2.16 13.98 -27.38
CA THR A 160 -2.35 12.85 -28.31
C THR A 160 -3.13 13.21 -29.57
N LYS A 161 -3.98 14.24 -29.56
CA LYS A 161 -4.72 14.69 -30.75
C LYS A 161 -3.83 15.47 -31.72
N ASN A 162 -2.80 16.15 -31.20
CA ASN A 162 -1.98 17.07 -31.97
C ASN A 162 -0.60 16.50 -32.36
N SER A 163 -0.26 15.28 -31.91
CA SER A 163 0.99 14.61 -32.28
C SER A 163 0.77 13.52 -33.31
N LYS A 164 1.68 13.44 -34.29
CA LYS A 164 1.82 12.29 -35.19
C LYS A 164 3.00 11.38 -34.80
N GLU A 165 3.80 11.80 -33.83
CA GLU A 165 5.00 11.11 -33.36
C GLU A 165 4.75 10.40 -32.02
N SER A 166 5.59 9.42 -31.70
CA SER A 166 5.57 8.76 -30.39
C SER A 166 5.95 9.75 -29.29
N LEU A 167 5.10 9.86 -28.29
CA LEU A 167 5.27 10.78 -27.17
C LEU A 167 5.87 10.06 -25.96
N ASN A 168 6.71 10.76 -25.19
CA ASN A 168 7.42 10.20 -24.04
C ASN A 168 6.83 10.71 -22.71
N ALA A 169 6.51 9.79 -21.82
CA ALA A 169 6.09 10.06 -20.45
C ALA A 169 7.22 9.69 -19.47
N VAL A 170 7.58 10.62 -18.60
CA VAL A 170 8.49 10.35 -17.48
C VAL A 170 7.72 10.39 -16.17
N ILE A 171 7.70 9.27 -15.44
CA ILE A 171 7.12 9.16 -14.10
C ILE A 171 8.26 9.22 -13.10
N ILE A 172 8.19 10.13 -12.13
CA ILE A 172 9.17 10.29 -11.06
C ILE A 172 8.56 9.74 -9.77
N GLY A 173 9.03 8.56 -9.35
CA GLY A 173 8.57 7.83 -8.17
C GLY A 173 7.71 6.61 -8.50
N GLY A 174 8.15 5.43 -8.03
CA GLY A 174 7.51 4.12 -8.17
C GLY A 174 6.61 3.74 -7.00
N GLY A 175 5.89 4.72 -6.45
CA GLY A 175 4.84 4.52 -5.43
C GLY A 175 3.50 4.10 -6.04
N PHE A 176 2.46 4.02 -5.20
CA PHE A 176 1.12 3.57 -5.62
C PHE A 176 0.57 4.41 -6.78
N ILE A 177 0.54 5.73 -6.62
CA ILE A 177 -0.03 6.65 -7.61
C ILE A 177 0.77 6.60 -8.92
N GLY A 178 2.10 6.55 -8.84
CA GLY A 178 2.99 6.41 -10.00
C GLY A 178 2.77 5.11 -10.79
N LEU A 179 2.37 4.03 -10.14
CA LEU A 179 2.00 2.78 -10.81
C LEU A 179 0.56 2.79 -11.33
N GLU A 180 -0.37 3.40 -10.61
CA GLU A 180 -1.78 3.48 -11.03
C GLU A 180 -1.96 4.35 -12.30
N ILE A 181 -1.13 5.39 -12.48
CA ILE A 181 -1.22 6.26 -13.67
C ILE A 181 -0.72 5.58 -14.94
N LEU A 182 0.04 4.48 -14.85
CA LEU A 182 0.55 3.74 -16.01
C LEU A 182 -0.56 3.37 -16.99
N ASP A 183 -1.71 2.95 -16.47
CA ASP A 183 -2.88 2.58 -17.28
C ASP A 183 -3.34 3.73 -18.17
N ALA A 184 -3.39 4.96 -17.65
CA ALA A 184 -3.76 6.14 -18.42
C ALA A 184 -2.74 6.44 -19.52
N PHE A 185 -1.45 6.32 -19.23
CA PHE A 185 -0.39 6.64 -20.19
C PHE A 185 -0.27 5.57 -21.28
N LEU A 186 -0.40 4.29 -20.94
CA LEU A 186 -0.42 3.19 -21.92
C LEU A 186 -1.64 3.28 -22.85
N LEU A 187 -2.83 3.58 -22.32
CA LEU A 187 -4.04 3.78 -23.15
C LEU A 187 -3.90 4.95 -24.14
N LYS A 188 -2.99 5.89 -23.86
CA LYS A 188 -2.65 7.01 -24.72
C LYS A 188 -1.46 6.72 -25.67
N GLY A 189 -0.91 5.50 -25.63
CA GLY A 189 0.18 5.07 -26.50
C GLY A 189 1.52 5.76 -26.20
N LEU A 190 1.72 6.22 -24.96
CA LEU A 190 2.97 6.90 -24.56
C LEU A 190 4.08 5.88 -24.29
N ASN A 191 5.32 6.22 -24.65
CA ASN A 191 6.52 5.52 -24.19
C ASN A 191 6.80 5.93 -22.75
N ILE A 192 6.83 4.96 -21.82
CA ILE A 192 6.91 5.27 -20.39
C ILE A 192 8.29 4.92 -19.85
N THR A 193 8.93 5.91 -19.24
CA THR A 193 10.10 5.72 -18.37
C THR A 193 9.74 6.10 -16.94
N MET A 194 9.92 5.18 -16.00
CA MET A 194 9.76 5.42 -14.57
C MET A 194 11.15 5.56 -13.93
N VAL A 195 11.37 6.65 -13.21
CA VAL A 195 12.60 6.92 -12.46
C VAL A 195 12.28 6.80 -10.97
N GLU A 196 12.97 5.89 -10.30
CA GLU A 196 12.81 5.60 -8.87
C GLU A 196 14.16 5.75 -8.17
N LYS A 197 14.17 6.53 -7.09
CA LYS A 197 15.40 6.84 -6.34
C LYS A 197 15.91 5.66 -5.54
N THR A 198 15.03 4.75 -5.13
CA THR A 198 15.38 3.55 -4.37
C THR A 198 15.70 2.37 -5.31
N GLY A 199 16.24 1.29 -4.75
CA GLY A 199 16.58 0.07 -5.51
C GLY A 199 15.40 -0.77 -5.99
N GLN A 200 14.16 -0.39 -5.66
CA GLN A 200 12.94 -1.11 -6.01
C GLN A 200 11.73 -0.16 -6.07
N ILE A 201 10.74 -0.45 -6.91
CA ILE A 201 9.42 0.18 -6.75
C ILE A 201 8.75 -0.34 -5.46
N LEU A 202 7.74 0.39 -4.95
CA LEU A 202 6.98 0.00 -3.77
C LEU A 202 7.88 -0.41 -2.56
N PRO A 203 8.73 0.50 -2.05
CA PRO A 203 9.81 0.14 -1.10
C PRO A 203 9.36 -0.48 0.23
N ALA A 204 8.06 -0.37 0.56
CA ALA A 204 7.46 -1.00 1.74
C ALA A 204 7.27 -2.53 1.61
N PHE A 205 7.32 -3.07 0.39
CA PHE A 205 7.19 -4.49 0.11
C PHE A 205 8.56 -5.19 0.15
N ASP A 206 8.54 -6.51 0.35
CA ASP A 206 9.71 -7.36 0.20
C ASP A 206 10.08 -7.50 -1.29
N PHE A 207 11.38 -7.61 -1.54
CA PHE A 207 11.95 -7.61 -2.89
C PHE A 207 11.43 -8.78 -3.74
N GLU A 208 11.16 -9.92 -3.08
CA GLU A 208 10.63 -11.14 -3.67
C GLU A 208 9.25 -10.97 -4.32
N ILE A 209 8.43 -10.04 -3.82
CA ILE A 209 7.15 -9.68 -4.44
C ILE A 209 7.37 -8.62 -5.53
N ILE A 210 8.35 -7.73 -5.34
CA ILE A 210 8.62 -6.65 -6.28
C ILE A 210 9.25 -7.12 -7.59
N GLU A 211 10.12 -8.12 -7.56
CA GLU A 211 10.68 -8.68 -8.81
C GLU A 211 9.60 -9.19 -9.76
N TYR A 212 8.49 -9.74 -9.26
CA TYR A 212 7.36 -10.16 -10.11
C TYR A 212 6.74 -8.99 -10.87
N ILE A 213 6.51 -7.86 -10.20
CA ILE A 213 5.92 -6.69 -10.86
C ILE A 213 6.93 -5.99 -11.76
N GLU A 214 8.21 -5.89 -11.38
CA GLU A 214 9.24 -5.27 -12.23
C GLU A 214 9.41 -6.05 -13.54
N ASN A 215 9.46 -7.38 -13.49
CA ASN A 215 9.49 -8.23 -14.69
C ASN A 215 8.24 -8.05 -15.55
N TYR A 216 7.06 -7.96 -14.91
CA TYR A 216 5.81 -7.73 -15.63
C TYR A 216 5.78 -6.36 -16.34
N LEU A 217 6.27 -5.30 -15.68
CA LEU A 217 6.35 -3.96 -16.29
C LEU A 217 7.33 -3.95 -17.47
N ALA A 218 8.46 -4.64 -17.35
CA ALA A 218 9.42 -4.81 -18.45
C ALA A 218 8.78 -5.54 -19.65
N ASP A 219 8.00 -6.60 -19.42
CA ASP A 219 7.24 -7.31 -20.46
C ASP A 219 6.18 -6.42 -21.15
N LYS A 220 5.77 -5.33 -20.49
CA LYS A 220 4.88 -4.29 -21.06
C LYS A 220 5.62 -3.14 -21.76
N GLY A 221 6.95 -3.22 -21.86
CA GLY A 221 7.78 -2.20 -22.50
C GLY A 221 7.97 -0.94 -21.65
N ILE A 222 7.67 -1.00 -20.35
CA ILE A 222 7.91 0.13 -19.44
C ILE A 222 9.37 0.08 -18.98
N ILE A 223 10.08 1.18 -19.16
CA ILE A 223 11.48 1.30 -18.75
C ILE A 223 11.52 1.73 -17.29
N LEU A 224 12.08 0.89 -16.42
CA LEU A 224 12.28 1.21 -15.01
C LEU A 224 13.76 1.53 -14.74
N ARG A 225 14.03 2.76 -14.29
CA ARG A 225 15.34 3.25 -13.88
C ARG A 225 15.36 3.40 -12.36
N LYS A 226 16.05 2.48 -11.68
CA LYS A 226 16.14 2.40 -10.21
C LYS A 226 17.46 2.99 -9.73
N GLU A 227 17.52 3.37 -8.45
CA GLU A 227 18.68 4.06 -7.86
C GLU A 227 19.07 5.35 -8.62
N GLU A 228 18.12 5.95 -9.34
CA GLU A 228 18.30 7.13 -10.17
C GLU A 228 17.39 8.26 -9.68
N SER A 229 17.89 9.50 -9.73
CA SER A 229 17.09 10.69 -9.40
C SER A 229 17.18 11.73 -10.51
N ILE A 230 16.20 12.64 -10.56
CA ILE A 230 16.23 13.78 -11.47
C ILE A 230 16.98 14.93 -10.80
N GLU A 231 18.04 15.41 -11.45
CA GLU A 231 18.90 16.48 -10.93
C GLU A 231 18.64 17.83 -11.60
N ASN A 232 18.34 17.82 -12.91
CA ASN A 232 18.15 19.04 -13.69
C ASN A 232 17.18 18.80 -14.86
N PHE A 233 16.78 19.87 -15.55
CA PHE A 233 15.91 19.82 -16.71
C PHE A 233 16.20 20.93 -17.71
N GLU A 234 15.90 20.65 -18.97
CA GLU A 234 15.93 21.62 -20.06
C GLU A 234 14.49 22.06 -20.37
N LYS A 235 14.30 23.37 -20.48
CA LYS A 235 12.99 23.98 -20.73
C LYS A 235 13.00 24.92 -21.92
N THR A 236 11.87 25.05 -22.57
CA THR A 236 11.60 26.04 -23.61
C THR A 236 11.35 27.43 -23.01
N ALA A 237 11.28 28.46 -23.86
CA ALA A 237 11.04 29.84 -23.42
C ALA A 237 9.67 30.03 -22.74
N ASP A 238 8.67 29.23 -23.11
CA ASP A 238 7.33 29.18 -22.49
C ASP A 238 7.28 28.26 -21.24
N GLY A 239 8.41 27.72 -20.81
CA GLY A 239 8.55 26.98 -19.56
C GLY A 239 8.22 25.49 -19.62
N LYS A 240 7.88 24.94 -20.81
CA LYS A 240 7.69 23.49 -21.00
C LYS A 240 9.02 22.76 -20.83
N ILE A 241 9.03 21.68 -20.04
CA ILE A 241 10.19 20.82 -19.92
C ILE A 241 10.26 19.87 -21.10
N ILE A 242 11.41 19.82 -21.78
CA ILE A 242 11.64 18.96 -22.94
C ILE A 242 12.60 17.80 -22.64
N SER A 243 13.45 17.97 -21.61
CA SER A 243 14.34 16.90 -21.16
C SER A 243 14.62 16.96 -19.66
N LEU A 244 14.72 15.80 -19.03
CA LEU A 244 15.15 15.62 -17.65
C LEU A 244 16.54 14.98 -17.62
N LYS A 245 17.47 15.56 -16.85
CA LYS A 245 18.79 14.99 -16.60
C LYS A 245 18.77 14.14 -15.32
N THR A 246 19.18 12.89 -15.44
CA THR A 246 19.29 11.94 -14.33
C THR A 246 20.62 12.10 -13.59
N SER A 247 20.70 11.55 -12.37
CA SER A 247 21.95 11.46 -11.58
C SER A 247 23.03 10.60 -12.22
N ASN A 248 22.68 9.75 -13.19
CA ASN A 248 23.63 8.97 -13.99
C ASN A 248 24.17 9.77 -15.20
N GLY A 249 23.70 11.00 -15.40
CA GLY A 249 24.11 11.87 -16.51
C GLY A 249 23.27 11.72 -17.78
N ASP A 250 22.40 10.69 -17.86
CA ASP A 250 21.49 10.48 -18.99
C ASP A 250 20.45 11.61 -19.11
N LYS A 251 20.08 11.91 -20.35
CA LYS A 251 18.98 12.81 -20.68
C LYS A 251 17.77 12.01 -21.13
N LEU A 252 16.63 12.23 -20.48
CA LEU A 252 15.34 11.64 -20.84
C LEU A 252 14.52 12.69 -21.56
N ALA A 253 14.15 12.46 -22.81
CA ALA A 253 13.19 13.31 -23.52
C ALA A 253 11.80 13.10 -22.92
N CYS A 254 11.03 14.17 -22.75
CA CYS A 254 9.70 14.07 -22.12
C CYS A 254 8.70 15.07 -22.70
N ASP A 255 7.50 14.57 -22.99
CA ASP A 255 6.34 15.37 -23.36
C ASP A 255 5.41 15.62 -22.18
N VAL A 256 5.31 14.63 -21.29
CA VAL A 256 4.56 14.71 -20.04
C VAL A 256 5.39 14.16 -18.89
N ILE A 257 5.34 14.83 -17.74
CA ILE A 257 6.02 14.43 -16.52
C ILE A 257 4.97 14.21 -15.44
N PHE A 258 5.09 13.10 -14.70
CA PHE A 258 4.23 12.80 -13.56
C PHE A 258 5.05 12.61 -12.28
N GLN A 259 4.86 13.50 -11.31
CA GLN A 259 5.53 13.44 -10.02
C GLN A 259 4.69 12.68 -8.99
N SER A 260 5.27 11.62 -8.44
CA SER A 260 4.70 10.78 -7.38
C SER A 260 5.78 10.37 -6.36
N VAL A 261 6.57 11.32 -5.87
CA VAL A 261 7.69 11.08 -4.94
C VAL A 261 7.29 11.00 -3.46
N GLY A 262 6.00 10.77 -3.19
CA GLY A 262 5.46 10.62 -1.84
C GLY A 262 4.92 11.93 -1.25
N THR A 263 4.45 11.82 -0.01
CA THR A 263 3.82 12.90 0.73
C THR A 263 4.38 13.00 2.14
N LYS A 264 4.19 14.16 2.77
CA LYS A 264 4.51 14.40 4.19
C LYS A 264 3.25 14.83 4.95
N PRO A 265 3.10 14.48 6.24
CA PRO A 265 1.99 14.93 7.07
C PRO A 265 1.83 16.45 7.03
N ASP A 266 0.59 16.95 6.89
CA ASP A 266 0.28 18.38 6.95
C ASP A 266 0.08 18.81 8.42
N SER A 267 1.19 18.86 9.15
CA SER A 267 1.23 19.12 10.60
C SER A 267 1.58 20.57 10.95
N LYS A 268 1.77 21.45 9.94
CA LYS A 268 2.26 22.83 10.13
C LYS A 268 1.34 23.65 11.03
N LEU A 269 0.03 23.58 10.80
CA LEU A 269 -0.96 24.34 11.56
C LEU A 269 -0.95 23.94 13.05
N ALA A 270 -0.80 22.65 13.34
CA ALA A 270 -0.70 22.12 14.69
C ALA A 270 0.61 22.54 15.37
N GLY A 271 1.75 22.41 14.68
CA GLY A 271 3.04 22.83 15.21
C GLY A 271 3.09 24.33 15.54
N ASN A 272 2.49 25.17 14.69
CA ASN A 272 2.43 26.62 14.89
C ASN A 272 1.64 27.03 16.15
N CYS A 273 0.66 26.24 16.58
CA CYS A 273 -0.11 26.50 17.81
C CYS A 273 0.42 25.76 19.04
N GLY A 274 1.62 25.17 18.95
CA GLY A 274 2.32 24.53 20.08
C GLY A 274 1.92 23.08 20.33
N ILE A 275 1.18 22.44 19.41
CA ILE A 275 0.88 21.00 19.50
C ILE A 275 2.15 20.19 19.21
N VAL A 276 2.37 19.13 19.99
CA VAL A 276 3.54 18.26 19.85
C VAL A 276 3.55 17.53 18.50
N ILE A 277 4.65 17.69 17.76
CA ILE A 277 4.92 16.95 16.53
C ILE A 277 5.84 15.77 16.85
N GLY A 278 5.42 14.57 16.46
CA GLY A 278 6.15 13.34 16.68
C GLY A 278 7.36 13.16 15.76
N LYS A 279 8.11 12.09 15.97
CA LYS A 279 9.34 11.80 15.21
C LYS A 279 9.08 11.56 13.73
N SER A 280 7.87 11.16 13.34
CA SER A 280 7.50 11.00 11.94
C SER A 280 7.16 12.33 11.23
N GLY A 281 7.28 13.47 11.92
CA GLY A 281 6.84 14.77 11.42
C GLY A 281 5.31 14.97 11.44
N ALA A 282 4.55 14.00 11.97
CA ALA A 282 3.10 14.07 12.11
C ALA A 282 2.69 14.56 13.49
N ILE A 283 1.43 14.99 13.62
CA ILE A 283 0.82 15.38 14.90
C ILE A 283 0.83 14.16 15.83
N SER A 284 1.45 14.29 17.01
CA SER A 284 1.43 13.20 17.99
C SER A 284 0.09 13.17 18.70
N VAL A 285 -0.51 11.99 18.74
CA VAL A 285 -1.77 11.74 19.45
C VAL A 285 -1.68 10.54 20.38
N ASP A 286 -2.57 10.49 21.36
CA ASP A 286 -2.79 9.32 22.22
C ASP A 286 -3.76 8.30 21.57
N GLU A 287 -4.11 7.23 22.29
CA GLU A 287 -5.07 6.23 21.79
C GLU A 287 -6.51 6.76 21.62
N TYR A 288 -6.84 7.93 22.17
CA TYR A 288 -8.13 8.60 22.01
C TYR A 288 -8.10 9.60 20.85
N LEU A 289 -6.97 9.67 20.13
CA LEU A 289 -6.67 10.62 19.07
C LEU A 289 -6.62 12.08 19.53
N GLN A 290 -6.42 12.28 20.84
CA GLN A 290 -6.23 13.58 21.45
C GLN A 290 -4.77 14.00 21.26
N THR A 291 -4.55 15.29 20.98
CA THR A 291 -3.22 15.86 20.88
C THR A 291 -2.66 16.19 22.28
N SER A 292 -1.53 16.90 22.34
CA SER A 292 -1.01 17.46 23.60
C SER A 292 -1.94 18.50 24.24
N ASP A 293 -2.89 19.04 23.48
CA ASP A 293 -3.97 19.89 23.99
C ASP A 293 -5.26 19.04 24.18
N PRO A 294 -5.90 19.06 25.36
CA PRO A 294 -7.07 18.24 25.66
C PRO A 294 -8.35 18.62 24.91
N ASP A 295 -8.37 19.78 24.27
CA ASP A 295 -9.48 20.28 23.47
C ASP A 295 -9.24 20.10 21.97
N ILE A 296 -8.06 19.60 21.56
CA ILE A 296 -7.70 19.40 20.16
C ILE A 296 -7.38 17.92 19.88
N TYR A 297 -8.05 17.38 18.86
CA TYR A 297 -7.86 16.05 18.31
C TYR A 297 -7.21 16.11 16.92
N ALA A 298 -6.61 15.01 16.48
CA ALA A 298 -6.13 14.88 15.10
C ALA A 298 -6.40 13.48 14.53
N ALA A 299 -6.69 13.40 13.23
CA ALA A 299 -7.00 12.14 12.56
C ALA A 299 -6.62 12.16 11.07
N GLY A 300 -6.28 10.99 10.52
CA GLY A 300 -5.82 10.83 9.14
C GLY A 300 -4.32 11.05 8.98
N ASP A 301 -3.90 11.23 7.74
CA ASP A 301 -2.49 11.31 7.31
C ASP A 301 -1.66 12.40 8.02
N CYS A 302 -2.31 13.37 8.68
CA CYS A 302 -1.63 14.42 9.43
C CYS A 302 -1.14 13.97 10.82
N CYS A 303 -1.57 12.81 11.33
CA CYS A 303 -1.22 12.31 12.66
C CYS A 303 -0.48 10.96 12.63
N GLU A 304 0.31 10.71 13.67
CA GLU A 304 0.96 9.41 13.86
C GLU A 304 0.14 8.51 14.78
N CYS A 305 0.15 7.21 14.51
CA CYS A 305 -0.42 6.19 15.38
C CYS A 305 0.52 4.98 15.44
N LYS A 306 0.35 4.14 16.46
CA LYS A 306 1.18 2.95 16.62
C LYS A 306 0.90 1.94 15.51
N ASN A 307 1.95 1.29 15.01
CA ASN A 307 1.87 0.04 14.28
C ASN A 307 1.50 -1.09 15.25
N PHE A 308 0.51 -1.91 14.91
CA PHE A 308 0.05 -3.00 15.78
C PHE A 308 1.14 -4.05 16.04
N VAL A 309 1.98 -4.35 15.04
CA VAL A 309 3.04 -5.36 15.13
C VAL A 309 4.26 -4.79 15.82
N THR A 310 4.74 -3.61 15.40
CA THR A 310 6.02 -3.06 15.88
C THR A 310 5.88 -2.12 17.08
N GLN A 311 4.65 -1.70 17.40
CA GLN A 311 4.31 -0.75 18.48
C GLN A 311 4.93 0.65 18.32
N ILE A 312 5.50 0.94 17.16
CA ILE A 312 6.16 2.22 16.85
C ILE A 312 5.15 3.17 16.23
N LYS A 313 5.17 4.43 16.67
CA LYS A 313 4.35 5.49 16.09
C LYS A 313 4.88 5.88 14.70
N GLN A 314 3.99 5.93 13.74
CA GLN A 314 4.25 6.41 12.39
C GLN A 314 2.98 6.97 11.74
N ALA A 315 3.15 7.78 10.71
CA ALA A 315 2.04 8.25 9.88
C ALA A 315 1.69 7.20 8.81
N TYR A 316 0.41 7.07 8.50
CA TYR A 316 -0.07 6.17 7.45
C TYR A 316 -0.97 6.92 6.48
N ASN A 317 -0.61 6.91 5.20
CA ASN A 317 -1.39 7.54 4.14
C ASN A 317 -2.40 6.55 3.55
N LEU A 318 -3.33 6.08 4.39
CA LEU A 318 -4.32 5.07 4.01
C LEU A 318 -5.73 5.53 4.40
N ALA A 319 -6.61 5.65 3.40
CA ALA A 319 -7.98 6.13 3.58
C ALA A 319 -8.79 5.29 4.59
N SER A 320 -8.54 3.98 4.67
CA SER A 320 -9.17 3.09 5.64
C SER A 320 -8.81 3.48 7.09
N ILE A 321 -7.52 3.71 7.36
CA ILE A 321 -7.04 4.18 8.67
C ILE A 321 -7.61 5.57 8.98
N ALA A 322 -7.56 6.49 8.02
CA ALA A 322 -8.09 7.85 8.18
C ALA A 322 -9.58 7.85 8.55
N ASN A 323 -10.40 7.00 7.92
CA ASN A 323 -11.82 6.88 8.25
C ASN A 323 -12.06 6.31 9.66
N ILE A 324 -11.32 5.27 10.06
CA ILE A 324 -11.43 4.67 11.40
C ILE A 324 -11.00 5.68 12.47
N GLN A 325 -9.91 6.41 12.22
CA GLN A 325 -9.43 7.47 13.09
C GLN A 325 -10.44 8.61 13.19
N GLY A 326 -10.93 9.12 12.07
CA GLY A 326 -11.96 10.16 12.03
C GLY A 326 -13.16 9.78 12.88
N ARG A 327 -13.68 8.55 12.72
CA ARG A 327 -14.78 8.02 13.54
C ARG A 327 -14.46 8.11 15.04
N CYS A 328 -13.27 7.66 15.45
CA CYS A 328 -12.85 7.68 16.85
C CYS A 328 -12.73 9.13 17.39
N ALA A 329 -12.01 10.00 16.67
CA ALA A 329 -11.80 11.39 17.06
C ALA A 329 -13.12 12.16 17.18
N GLY A 330 -14.02 12.00 16.20
CA GLY A 330 -15.34 12.64 16.24
C GLY A 330 -16.21 12.16 17.40
N TYR A 331 -16.16 10.87 17.73
CA TYR A 331 -16.88 10.34 18.89
C TYR A 331 -16.34 10.93 20.21
N ASN A 332 -15.01 11.01 20.35
CA ASN A 332 -14.36 11.50 21.56
C ASN A 332 -14.53 13.03 21.74
N ALA A 333 -14.40 13.79 20.64
CA ALA A 333 -14.68 15.23 20.64
C ALA A 333 -16.13 15.55 21.04
N ALA A 334 -17.09 14.67 20.71
CA ALA A 334 -18.49 14.78 21.12
C ALA A 334 -18.78 14.26 22.55
N GLY A 335 -17.75 14.11 23.40
CA GLY A 335 -17.88 13.66 24.79
C GLY A 335 -17.96 12.13 24.97
N GLY A 336 -17.62 11.36 23.93
CA GLY A 336 -17.44 9.92 24.01
C GLY A 336 -16.08 9.52 24.61
N LYS A 337 -15.86 8.21 24.74
CA LYS A 337 -14.60 7.61 25.16
C LYS A 337 -14.37 6.27 24.43
N ASP A 338 -13.82 6.33 23.23
CA ASP A 338 -13.46 5.19 22.37
C ASP A 338 -11.96 5.21 22.09
N LYS A 339 -11.32 4.04 21.97
CA LYS A 339 -9.89 3.93 21.68
C LYS A 339 -9.67 3.55 20.23
N PHE A 340 -8.77 4.24 19.54
CA PHE A 340 -8.17 3.77 18.31
C PHE A 340 -7.14 2.68 18.64
N ILE A 341 -7.47 1.44 18.31
CA ILE A 341 -6.54 0.31 18.46
C ILE A 341 -5.56 0.38 17.30
N ASP A 342 -4.25 0.36 17.62
CA ASP A 342 -3.10 0.42 16.72
C ASP A 342 -3.33 -0.02 15.26
N SER A 343 -2.64 0.60 14.32
CA SER A 343 -2.80 0.37 12.89
C SER A 343 -2.16 -0.92 12.39
N ILE A 344 -2.90 -1.66 11.55
CA ILE A 344 -2.33 -2.69 10.67
C ILE A 344 -2.36 -2.09 9.26
N PRO A 345 -1.21 -1.68 8.70
CA PRO A 345 -1.18 -1.11 7.36
C PRO A 345 -1.53 -2.19 6.35
N THR A 346 -2.80 -2.20 5.92
CA THR A 346 -3.29 -3.08 4.86
C THR A 346 -3.53 -2.24 3.63
N SER A 347 -2.91 -2.62 2.51
CA SER A 347 -2.94 -1.89 1.27
C SER A 347 -2.98 -2.83 0.09
N ILE A 348 -3.66 -2.40 -0.98
CA ILE A 348 -3.68 -3.10 -2.25
C ILE A 348 -3.69 -2.07 -3.37
N ILE A 349 -2.98 -2.37 -4.46
CA ILE A 349 -3.04 -1.59 -5.70
C ILE A 349 -3.29 -2.51 -6.88
N LYS A 350 -3.84 -1.95 -7.95
CA LYS A 350 -3.95 -2.62 -9.24
C LYS A 350 -3.00 -1.96 -10.23
N VAL A 351 -2.07 -2.75 -10.75
CA VAL A 351 -1.16 -2.33 -11.81
C VAL A 351 -1.57 -3.07 -13.07
N LEU A 352 -2.17 -2.35 -14.01
CA LEU A 352 -2.81 -2.91 -15.21
C LEU A 352 -3.85 -3.98 -14.87
N ASP A 353 -3.53 -5.25 -15.08
CA ASP A 353 -4.39 -6.42 -14.82
C ASP A 353 -3.93 -7.27 -13.62
N ILE A 354 -2.95 -6.81 -12.85
CA ILE A 354 -2.41 -7.48 -11.68
C ILE A 354 -2.71 -6.69 -10.40
N ALA A 355 -3.11 -7.39 -9.35
CA ALA A 355 -3.23 -6.83 -8.02
C ALA A 355 -1.99 -7.16 -7.18
N ILE A 356 -1.55 -6.21 -6.35
CA ILE A 356 -0.45 -6.37 -5.40
C ILE A 356 -0.93 -5.90 -4.03
N GLY A 357 -0.93 -6.78 -3.05
CA GLY A 357 -1.47 -6.54 -1.72
C GLY A 357 -0.45 -6.79 -0.62
N LYS A 358 -0.56 -6.03 0.47
CA LYS A 358 0.27 -6.15 1.68
C LYS A 358 -0.57 -5.91 2.93
N THR A 359 -0.25 -6.63 4.00
CA THR A 359 -0.68 -6.32 5.36
C THR A 359 0.41 -6.62 6.38
N GLY A 360 0.47 -5.87 7.48
CA GLY A 360 1.52 -6.00 8.49
C GLY A 360 2.88 -5.48 8.01
N ILE A 361 3.97 -6.09 8.48
CA ILE A 361 5.35 -5.67 8.17
C ILE A 361 6.05 -6.62 7.20
N SER A 362 7.02 -6.09 6.43
CA SER A 362 7.88 -6.91 5.55
C SER A 362 8.93 -7.67 6.35
N LEU A 363 9.55 -8.68 5.75
CA LEU A 363 10.67 -9.42 6.32
C LEU A 363 11.87 -8.50 6.50
N LYS A 364 12.13 -7.63 5.52
CA LYS A 364 13.14 -6.55 5.61
C LYS A 364 12.93 -5.67 6.83
N GLU A 365 11.70 -5.21 7.07
CA GLU A 365 11.37 -4.39 8.23
C GLU A 365 11.51 -5.17 9.55
N ALA A 366 11.02 -6.41 9.61
CA ALA A 366 11.12 -7.25 10.79
C ALA A 366 12.59 -7.47 11.21
N ARG A 367 13.46 -7.82 10.26
CA ARG A 367 14.90 -8.01 10.48
C ARG A 367 15.60 -6.73 10.89
N TYR A 368 15.30 -5.60 10.23
CA TYR A 368 15.84 -4.29 10.60
C TYR A 368 15.52 -3.92 12.06
N ARG A 369 14.35 -4.35 12.55
CA ARG A 369 13.90 -4.14 13.93
C ARG A 369 14.39 -5.20 14.92
N GLY A 370 15.24 -6.14 14.49
CA GLY A 370 15.79 -7.20 15.34
C GLY A 370 14.79 -8.30 15.70
N ILE A 371 13.67 -8.43 14.97
CA ILE A 371 12.72 -9.53 15.15
C ILE A 371 13.26 -10.78 14.44
N ASP A 372 13.31 -11.93 15.13
CA ASP A 372 13.65 -13.22 14.52
C ASP A 372 12.48 -13.71 13.66
N ALA A 373 12.41 -13.18 12.44
CA ALA A 373 11.37 -13.47 11.47
C ALA A 373 11.83 -14.47 10.41
N ALA A 374 10.89 -15.33 10.02
CA ALA A 374 11.02 -16.25 8.89
C ALA A 374 9.94 -15.95 7.84
N LYS A 375 10.17 -16.44 6.61
CA LYS A 375 9.20 -16.35 5.52
C LYS A 375 8.74 -17.72 5.01
N ILE A 376 7.53 -17.77 4.45
CA ILE A 376 7.07 -18.87 3.59
C ILE A 376 6.66 -18.24 2.26
N GLU A 377 7.17 -18.78 1.15
CA GLU A 377 6.75 -18.42 -0.19
C GLU A 377 5.88 -19.52 -0.79
N LEU A 378 4.71 -19.15 -1.27
CA LEU A 378 3.72 -20.07 -1.83
C LEU A 378 3.20 -19.56 -3.17
N HIS A 379 3.26 -20.41 -4.18
CA HIS A 379 2.60 -20.20 -5.47
C HIS A 379 1.39 -21.10 -5.57
N TYR A 380 0.20 -20.53 -5.51
CA TYR A 380 -1.04 -21.28 -5.45
C TYR A 380 -2.08 -20.73 -6.43
N ARG A 381 -3.01 -21.59 -6.85
CA ARG A 381 -4.07 -21.14 -7.76
C ARG A 381 -5.10 -20.29 -7.02
N SER A 382 -5.64 -19.28 -7.69
CA SER A 382 -6.70 -18.41 -7.16
C SER A 382 -7.99 -19.16 -6.85
N ARG A 383 -8.28 -20.19 -7.65
CA ARG A 383 -9.48 -21.02 -7.60
C ARG A 383 -9.17 -22.46 -8.03
N ALA A 384 -10.17 -23.33 -8.03
CA ALA A 384 -10.00 -24.73 -8.40
C ALA A 384 -9.40 -24.86 -9.81
N GLY A 385 -8.37 -25.70 -9.96
CA GLY A 385 -7.59 -25.74 -11.20
C GLY A 385 -8.32 -26.25 -12.43
N TYR A 386 -9.44 -26.95 -12.25
CA TYR A 386 -10.32 -27.39 -13.34
C TYR A 386 -11.37 -26.34 -13.74
N TYR A 387 -11.52 -25.24 -12.97
CA TYR A 387 -12.45 -24.18 -13.28
C TYR A 387 -11.78 -23.10 -14.16
N PRO A 388 -12.46 -22.56 -15.20
CA PRO A 388 -11.90 -21.53 -16.08
C PRO A 388 -11.39 -20.30 -15.33
N GLY A 389 -10.32 -19.68 -15.85
CA GLY A 389 -9.77 -18.43 -15.30
C GLY A 389 -8.83 -18.62 -14.09
N ALA A 390 -8.58 -19.86 -13.64
CA ALA A 390 -7.62 -20.11 -12.58
C ALA A 390 -6.22 -19.56 -12.94
N SER A 391 -5.72 -18.66 -12.10
CA SER A 391 -4.41 -18.02 -12.25
C SER A 391 -3.58 -18.24 -10.99
N LEU A 392 -2.27 -18.02 -11.06
CA LEU A 392 -1.41 -18.10 -9.88
C LEU A 392 -1.52 -16.83 -9.04
N ILE A 393 -1.42 -17.03 -7.73
CA ILE A 393 -1.14 -16.02 -6.73
C ILE A 393 0.21 -16.39 -6.13
N HIS A 394 1.12 -15.43 -6.14
CA HIS A 394 2.42 -15.53 -5.49
C HIS A 394 2.28 -14.88 -4.11
N ILE A 395 2.52 -15.64 -3.06
CA ILE A 395 2.25 -15.27 -1.68
C ILE A 395 3.53 -15.34 -0.87
N LEU A 396 3.76 -14.34 -0.04
CA LEU A 396 4.81 -14.28 0.97
C LEU A 396 4.15 -14.06 2.35
N VAL A 397 4.41 -14.94 3.31
CA VAL A 397 4.00 -14.76 4.71
C VAL A 397 5.23 -14.59 5.59
N ILE A 398 5.19 -13.58 6.44
CA ILE A 398 6.23 -13.26 7.42
C ILE A 398 5.69 -13.59 8.81
N TYR A 399 6.46 -14.36 9.58
CA TYR A 399 6.08 -14.77 10.94
C TYR A 399 7.29 -14.80 11.85
N ASP A 400 7.04 -14.60 13.15
CA ASP A 400 8.05 -14.75 14.20
C ASP A 400 8.41 -16.23 14.37
N ARG A 401 9.70 -16.56 14.24
CA ARG A 401 10.18 -17.95 14.18
C ARG A 401 9.93 -18.72 15.47
N ILE A 402 9.95 -18.02 16.62
CA ILE A 402 9.84 -18.62 17.96
C ILE A 402 8.36 -18.85 18.31
N SER A 403 7.57 -17.78 18.30
CA SER A 403 6.17 -17.79 18.73
C SER A 403 5.21 -18.32 17.66
N GLY A 404 5.62 -18.24 16.38
CA GLY A 404 4.81 -18.53 15.22
C GLY A 404 3.86 -17.39 14.84
N VAL A 405 3.79 -16.30 15.60
CA VAL A 405 2.85 -15.19 15.36
C VAL A 405 3.09 -14.58 13.98
N ILE A 406 2.02 -14.40 13.22
CA ILE A 406 2.07 -13.79 11.90
C ILE A 406 2.36 -12.29 12.06
N LEU A 407 3.38 -11.81 11.36
CA LEU A 407 3.85 -10.43 11.39
C LEU A 407 3.45 -9.65 10.14
N GLY A 408 3.35 -10.35 9.00
CA GLY A 408 2.99 -9.72 7.75
C GLY A 408 2.66 -10.71 6.64
N PHE A 409 2.09 -10.17 5.58
CA PHE A 409 1.68 -10.89 4.39
C PHE A 409 1.79 -9.98 3.19
N GLU A 410 2.24 -10.54 2.07
CA GLU A 410 2.27 -9.89 0.77
C GLU A 410 1.83 -10.87 -0.30
N ALA A 411 1.14 -10.38 -1.33
CA ALA A 411 0.76 -11.20 -2.47
C ALA A 411 0.66 -10.41 -3.76
N ILE A 412 0.91 -11.09 -4.87
CA ILE A 412 0.74 -10.58 -6.22
C ILE A 412 0.07 -11.62 -7.11
N GLY A 413 -0.87 -11.18 -7.94
CA GLY A 413 -1.62 -12.07 -8.83
C GLY A 413 -2.78 -11.37 -9.53
N ARG A 414 -3.39 -12.06 -10.49
CA ARG A 414 -4.51 -11.52 -11.29
C ARG A 414 -5.84 -11.53 -10.53
N GLU A 415 -5.98 -12.40 -9.53
CA GLU A 415 -7.22 -12.62 -8.81
C GLU A 415 -7.00 -12.94 -7.34
N SER A 416 -8.01 -12.67 -6.50
CA SER A 416 -8.11 -13.08 -5.10
C SER A 416 -7.03 -12.55 -4.14
N VAL A 417 -6.13 -11.67 -4.58
CA VAL A 417 -5.09 -11.03 -3.74
C VAL A 417 -5.73 -10.26 -2.58
N ASP A 418 -6.79 -9.51 -2.86
CA ASP A 418 -7.65 -8.81 -1.89
C ASP A 418 -8.15 -9.75 -0.79
N LYS A 419 -8.80 -10.85 -1.16
CA LYS A 419 -9.33 -11.83 -0.20
C LYS A 419 -8.23 -12.40 0.70
N LYS A 420 -7.03 -12.66 0.16
CA LYS A 420 -5.91 -13.18 0.96
C LYS A 420 -5.37 -12.13 1.92
N ALA A 421 -5.19 -10.90 1.45
CA ALA A 421 -4.73 -9.79 2.28
C ALA A 421 -5.70 -9.51 3.43
N ASP A 422 -7.01 -9.56 3.18
CA ASP A 422 -8.04 -9.32 4.20
C ASP A 422 -8.05 -10.41 5.28
N VAL A 423 -8.04 -11.69 4.88
CA VAL A 423 -7.97 -12.82 5.84
C VAL A 423 -6.70 -12.70 6.70
N MET A 424 -5.58 -12.36 6.09
CA MET A 424 -4.30 -12.23 6.80
C MET A 424 -4.25 -10.98 7.69
N SER A 425 -4.91 -9.89 7.32
CA SER A 425 -5.05 -8.70 8.16
C SER A 425 -5.81 -9.02 9.44
N VAL A 426 -6.90 -9.79 9.33
CA VAL A 426 -7.65 -10.30 10.49
C VAL A 426 -6.80 -11.26 11.32
N ALA A 427 -6.06 -12.19 10.69
CA ALA A 427 -5.18 -13.12 11.38
C ALA A 427 -4.08 -12.40 12.19
N ILE A 428 -3.46 -11.36 11.62
CA ILE A 428 -2.49 -10.49 12.31
C ILE A 428 -3.15 -9.80 13.49
N ARG A 429 -4.33 -9.19 13.30
CA ARG A 429 -5.08 -8.52 14.39
C ARG A 429 -5.37 -9.46 15.55
N ALA A 430 -5.73 -10.71 15.25
CA ALA A 430 -6.01 -11.76 16.21
C ALA A 430 -4.75 -12.40 16.80
N ARG A 431 -3.54 -11.97 16.37
CA ARG A 431 -2.24 -12.56 16.74
C ARG A 431 -2.20 -14.07 16.50
N MET A 432 -2.85 -14.52 15.44
CA MET A 432 -2.83 -15.92 15.04
C MET A 432 -1.40 -16.36 14.72
N LYS A 433 -1.11 -17.61 15.02
CA LYS A 433 0.14 -18.25 14.65
C LYS A 433 0.01 -18.85 13.26
N ILE A 434 1.13 -19.00 12.55
CA ILE A 434 1.15 -19.53 11.19
C ILE A 434 0.44 -20.89 11.08
N TRP A 435 0.65 -21.78 12.05
CA TRP A 435 0.01 -23.10 12.10
C TRP A 435 -1.47 -23.07 12.50
N ASP A 436 -2.00 -21.96 13.03
CA ASP A 436 -3.44 -21.86 13.31
C ASP A 436 -4.25 -21.76 12.00
N LEU A 437 -3.63 -21.31 10.91
CA LEU A 437 -4.25 -21.17 9.59
C LEU A 437 -4.73 -22.50 9.00
N VAL A 438 -4.17 -23.64 9.44
CA VAL A 438 -4.56 -24.97 8.95
C VAL A 438 -6.03 -25.29 9.22
N ASN A 439 -6.59 -24.74 10.30
CA ASN A 439 -7.95 -25.04 10.77
C ASN A 439 -8.99 -23.99 10.36
N LEU A 440 -8.60 -22.99 9.56
CA LEU A 440 -9.57 -22.01 9.06
C LEU A 440 -10.53 -22.66 8.06
N ASN A 441 -11.83 -22.58 8.35
CA ASN A 441 -12.88 -23.01 7.43
C ASN A 441 -13.31 -21.82 6.55
N LEU A 442 -12.68 -21.69 5.38
CA LEU A 442 -12.92 -20.59 4.44
C LEU A 442 -13.95 -20.98 3.37
N SER A 443 -14.69 -20.00 2.86
CA SER A 443 -15.71 -20.22 1.83
C SER A 443 -15.12 -20.86 0.57
N TYR A 444 -15.73 -21.96 0.13
CA TYR A 444 -15.33 -22.70 -1.06
C TYR A 444 -16.48 -22.87 -2.05
N HIS A 445 -16.20 -22.50 -3.28
CA HIS A 445 -16.89 -22.88 -4.52
C HIS A 445 -15.80 -22.93 -5.61
N PRO A 446 -15.88 -23.82 -6.62
CA PRO A 446 -14.83 -23.97 -7.63
C PRO A 446 -14.41 -22.66 -8.32
N GLU A 447 -15.34 -21.71 -8.46
CA GLU A 447 -15.09 -20.40 -9.03
C GLU A 447 -14.26 -19.47 -8.13
N TYR A 448 -14.40 -19.57 -6.82
CA TYR A 448 -13.84 -18.58 -5.88
C TYR A 448 -12.66 -19.09 -5.07
N GLY A 449 -12.41 -20.40 -5.04
CA GLY A 449 -11.36 -20.96 -4.20
C GLY A 449 -11.08 -22.43 -4.49
N SER A 450 -10.30 -23.04 -3.60
CA SER A 450 -9.97 -24.46 -3.63
C SER A 450 -10.42 -25.12 -2.32
N ALA A 451 -10.66 -26.43 -2.33
CA ALA A 451 -11.09 -27.17 -1.13
C ALA A 451 -10.12 -27.01 0.05
N LYS A 452 -8.82 -26.85 -0.26
CA LYS A 452 -7.83 -26.28 0.67
C LYS A 452 -7.41 -24.94 0.10
N ASP A 453 -7.69 -23.88 0.85
CA ASP A 453 -7.32 -22.55 0.44
C ASP A 453 -5.80 -22.35 0.55
N SER A 454 -5.22 -21.40 -0.20
CA SER A 454 -3.80 -21.08 -0.07
C SER A 454 -3.42 -20.69 1.36
N ILE A 455 -4.35 -20.07 2.11
CA ILE A 455 -4.17 -19.77 3.55
C ILE A 455 -4.02 -21.07 4.37
N ASN A 456 -4.81 -22.10 4.09
CA ASN A 456 -4.66 -23.39 4.79
C ASN A 456 -3.32 -24.07 4.44
N ILE A 457 -2.89 -23.96 3.17
CA ILE A 457 -1.60 -24.51 2.72
C ILE A 457 -0.43 -23.83 3.45
N LEU A 458 -0.48 -22.51 3.64
CA LEU A 458 0.51 -21.78 4.46
C LEU A 458 0.54 -22.33 5.89
N GLY A 459 -0.62 -22.60 6.47
CA GLY A 459 -0.73 -23.22 7.80
C GLY A 459 -0.11 -24.61 7.89
N MET A 460 -0.35 -25.45 6.88
CA MET A 460 0.27 -26.79 6.79
C MET A 460 1.79 -26.70 6.67
N ILE A 461 2.32 -25.78 5.86
CA ILE A 461 3.76 -25.56 5.74
C ILE A 461 4.34 -25.12 7.09
N GLY A 462 3.73 -24.12 7.73
CA GLY A 462 4.16 -23.63 9.05
C GLY A 462 4.12 -24.70 10.13
N GLU A 463 3.09 -25.56 10.13
CA GLU A 463 2.99 -26.68 11.06
C GLU A 463 4.11 -27.72 10.84
N ASN A 464 4.40 -28.08 9.59
CA ASN A 464 5.47 -29.02 9.27
C ASN A 464 6.87 -28.49 9.64
N ILE A 465 7.11 -27.18 9.45
CA ILE A 465 8.35 -26.52 9.90
C ILE A 465 8.46 -26.63 11.43
N LYS A 466 7.39 -26.28 12.15
CA LYS A 466 7.35 -26.34 13.62
C LYS A 466 7.63 -27.74 14.15
N LYS A 467 7.09 -28.78 13.52
CA LYS A 467 7.32 -30.19 13.91
C LYS A 467 8.73 -30.70 13.57
N GLY A 468 9.57 -29.91 12.87
CA GLY A 468 10.85 -30.39 12.34
C GLY A 468 10.70 -31.42 11.21
N GLU A 469 9.48 -31.54 10.68
CA GLU A 469 9.15 -32.49 9.63
C GLU A 469 9.58 -31.97 8.27
N TYR A 470 9.68 -30.65 8.10
CA TYR A 470 10.02 -29.98 6.85
C TYR A 470 11.12 -28.93 7.06
N ARG A 471 12.11 -28.91 6.16
CA ARG A 471 13.14 -27.88 6.10
C ARG A 471 13.12 -27.23 4.72
N GLN A 472 13.21 -25.91 4.71
CA GLN A 472 13.27 -25.13 3.48
C GLN A 472 14.51 -24.25 3.47
N MET A 473 15.01 -24.02 2.27
CA MET A 473 16.11 -23.10 1.97
C MET A 473 15.55 -21.96 1.11
N ASP A 474 15.90 -20.72 1.44
CA ASP A 474 15.47 -19.57 0.65
C ASP A 474 16.27 -19.47 -0.66
N VAL A 475 15.67 -18.85 -1.68
CA VAL A 475 16.32 -18.69 -3.01
C VAL A 475 17.64 -17.93 -2.89
N GLU A 476 17.66 -16.89 -2.05
CA GLU A 476 18.83 -16.07 -1.82
C GLU A 476 19.96 -16.88 -1.16
N GLU A 477 19.64 -17.74 -0.19
CA GLU A 477 20.60 -18.65 0.43
C GLU A 477 21.20 -19.61 -0.60
N LEU A 478 20.38 -20.21 -1.48
CA LEU A 478 20.87 -21.09 -2.53
C LEU A 478 21.78 -20.34 -3.54
N LYS A 479 21.39 -19.12 -3.95
CA LYS A 479 22.22 -18.28 -4.83
C LYS A 479 23.58 -17.99 -4.20
N ASP A 480 23.61 -17.63 -2.92
CA ASP A 480 24.86 -17.39 -2.20
C ASP A 480 25.72 -18.65 -2.10
N MET A 481 25.13 -19.82 -1.89
CA MET A 481 25.87 -21.09 -1.86
C MET A 481 26.49 -21.43 -3.23
N ILE A 482 25.74 -21.24 -4.32
CA ILE A 482 26.23 -21.43 -5.70
C ILE A 482 27.37 -20.46 -6.01
N ASN A 483 27.19 -19.16 -5.72
CA ASN A 483 28.19 -18.13 -5.97
C ASN A 483 29.50 -18.38 -5.21
N ASN A 484 29.39 -18.93 -4.00
CA ASN A 484 30.54 -19.31 -3.17
C ASN A 484 31.07 -20.73 -3.46
N LYS A 485 30.58 -21.40 -4.50
CA LYS A 485 31.00 -22.75 -4.93
C LYS A 485 30.97 -23.78 -3.78
N GLN A 486 29.95 -23.68 -2.92
CA GLN A 486 29.78 -24.66 -1.84
C GLN A 486 29.37 -26.01 -2.42
N ASP A 487 29.78 -27.10 -1.77
CA ASP A 487 29.42 -28.45 -2.18
C ASP A 487 27.94 -28.74 -1.86
N ILE A 488 27.10 -28.63 -2.90
CA ILE A 488 25.67 -28.86 -2.85
C ILE A 488 25.21 -29.67 -4.07
N THR A 489 24.20 -30.50 -3.86
CA THR A 489 23.52 -31.21 -4.96
C THR A 489 22.14 -30.60 -5.16
N ILE A 490 21.91 -29.96 -6.32
CA ILE A 490 20.60 -29.42 -6.69
C ILE A 490 19.86 -30.47 -7.52
N ILE A 491 18.65 -30.83 -7.10
CA ILE A 491 17.82 -31.80 -7.83
C ILE A 491 16.53 -31.13 -8.29
N ASP A 492 16.36 -31.06 -9.60
CA ASP A 492 15.13 -30.64 -10.23
C ASP A 492 14.21 -31.84 -10.46
N VAL A 493 13.10 -31.89 -9.72
CA VAL A 493 12.15 -33.00 -9.80
C VAL A 493 10.98 -32.75 -10.76
N ARG A 494 11.08 -31.73 -11.62
CA ARG A 494 10.15 -31.49 -12.73
C ARG A 494 10.34 -32.52 -13.84
N THR A 495 9.39 -32.56 -14.78
CA THR A 495 9.51 -33.39 -15.98
C THR A 495 10.67 -32.93 -16.86
N LYS A 496 11.23 -33.84 -17.66
CA LYS A 496 12.32 -33.54 -18.62
C LYS A 496 11.96 -32.39 -19.57
N ARG A 497 10.69 -32.28 -19.95
CA ARG A 497 10.18 -31.18 -20.78
C ARG A 497 10.26 -29.83 -20.06
N GLU A 498 9.81 -29.76 -18.81
CA GLU A 498 9.89 -28.53 -18.01
C GLU A 498 11.35 -28.11 -17.78
N PHE A 499 12.24 -29.06 -17.53
CA PHE A 499 13.67 -28.83 -17.36
C PHE A 499 14.32 -28.25 -18.63
N GLY A 500 13.98 -28.79 -19.80
CA GLY A 500 14.48 -28.32 -21.08
C GLY A 500 14.05 -26.91 -21.50
N ILE A 501 12.96 -26.37 -20.93
CA ILE A 501 12.53 -24.97 -21.16
C ILE A 501 13.41 -23.98 -20.38
N GLY A 502 13.94 -24.41 -19.24
CA GLY A 502 14.82 -23.62 -18.37
C GLY A 502 14.89 -24.24 -16.98
N HIS A 503 16.07 -24.17 -16.36
CA HIS A 503 16.39 -24.79 -15.08
C HIS A 503 17.45 -23.97 -14.33
N ILE A 504 17.66 -24.29 -13.05
CA ILE A 504 18.79 -23.77 -12.28
C ILE A 504 20.06 -24.44 -12.83
N GLU A 505 21.09 -23.65 -13.08
CA GLU A 505 22.38 -24.16 -13.57
C GLU A 505 22.91 -25.29 -12.67
N ASP A 506 23.53 -26.29 -13.29
CA ASP A 506 24.06 -27.50 -12.65
C ASP A 506 23.05 -28.40 -11.91
N ALA A 507 21.74 -28.14 -12.03
CA ALA A 507 20.72 -29.00 -11.43
C ALA A 507 20.62 -30.37 -12.12
N LEU A 508 20.59 -31.44 -11.31
CA LEU A 508 20.32 -32.80 -11.77
C LEU A 508 18.81 -32.98 -11.98
N ASN A 509 18.38 -33.33 -13.19
CA ASN A 509 16.97 -33.61 -13.45
C ASN A 509 16.61 -35.07 -13.12
N ILE A 510 15.86 -35.27 -12.04
CA ILE A 510 15.30 -36.57 -11.66
C ILE A 510 13.81 -36.37 -11.36
N PRO A 511 12.92 -36.61 -12.33
CA PRO A 511 11.48 -36.43 -12.13
C PRO A 511 10.98 -37.14 -10.88
N VAL A 512 10.07 -36.52 -10.12
CA VAL A 512 9.60 -37.06 -8.82
C VAL A 512 9.06 -38.49 -8.90
N ASP A 513 8.46 -38.84 -10.03
CA ASP A 513 7.90 -40.18 -10.27
C ASP A 513 8.99 -41.23 -10.52
N GLU A 514 10.17 -40.82 -11.01
CA GLU A 514 11.34 -41.66 -11.24
C GLU A 514 12.29 -41.68 -10.02
N LEU A 515 12.13 -40.77 -9.05
CA LEU A 515 13.10 -40.54 -7.97
C LEU A 515 13.34 -41.78 -7.10
N ARG A 516 12.31 -42.59 -6.82
CA ARG A 516 12.44 -43.79 -5.98
C ARG A 516 13.39 -44.83 -6.57
N ASP A 517 13.39 -44.95 -7.88
CA ASP A 517 14.21 -45.93 -8.62
C ASP A 517 15.64 -45.43 -8.87
N ASN A 518 15.96 -44.21 -8.44
CA ASN A 518 17.24 -43.54 -8.70
C ASN A 518 17.93 -43.06 -7.40
N LEU A 519 17.50 -43.55 -6.23
CA LEU A 519 18.06 -43.14 -4.93
C LEU A 519 19.52 -43.58 -4.74
N ASP A 520 19.93 -44.66 -5.38
CA ASP A 520 21.28 -45.22 -5.39
C ASP A 520 22.28 -44.33 -6.14
N LYS A 521 21.79 -43.48 -7.05
CA LYS A 521 22.61 -42.51 -7.81
C LYS A 521 22.95 -41.24 -7.03
N LEU A 522 22.38 -41.07 -5.85
CA LEU A 522 22.53 -39.87 -5.04
C LEU A 522 23.47 -40.13 -3.86
N ASP A 523 24.39 -39.20 -3.61
CA ASP A 523 25.21 -39.24 -2.41
C ASP A 523 24.36 -38.91 -1.17
N ARG A 524 24.38 -39.81 -0.19
CA ARG A 524 23.63 -39.67 1.07
C ARG A 524 24.28 -38.70 2.03
N SER A 525 25.56 -38.37 1.82
CA SER A 525 26.33 -37.45 2.65
C SER A 525 26.19 -35.99 2.22
N SER A 526 25.87 -35.75 0.94
CA SER A 526 25.79 -34.41 0.37
C SER A 526 24.62 -33.59 0.93
N LYS A 527 24.76 -32.26 0.86
CA LYS A 527 23.64 -31.33 1.09
C LYS A 527 22.78 -31.30 -0.16
N ILE A 528 21.58 -31.86 -0.08
CA ILE A 528 20.65 -31.93 -1.21
C ILE A 528 19.61 -30.82 -1.10
N VAL A 529 19.47 -30.04 -2.17
CA VAL A 529 18.40 -29.05 -2.34
C VAL A 529 17.49 -29.50 -3.47
N VAL A 530 16.27 -29.90 -3.14
CA VAL A 530 15.25 -30.29 -4.12
C VAL A 530 14.39 -29.10 -4.50
N HIS A 531 14.06 -28.96 -5.78
CA HIS A 531 13.06 -28.00 -6.23
C HIS A 531 12.18 -28.58 -7.33
N CYS A 532 11.01 -27.97 -7.50
CA CYS A 532 10.16 -28.25 -8.66
C CYS A 532 9.73 -26.93 -9.30
N ARG A 533 8.48 -26.85 -9.76
CA ARG A 533 7.89 -25.58 -10.22
C ARG A 533 7.43 -24.69 -9.05
N THR A 534 6.67 -25.23 -8.10
CA THR A 534 5.93 -24.48 -7.06
C THR A 534 6.04 -25.09 -5.66
N SER A 535 7.09 -25.87 -5.39
CA SER A 535 7.38 -26.56 -4.12
C SER A 535 6.53 -27.77 -3.74
N TYR A 536 5.42 -28.07 -4.42
CA TYR A 536 4.60 -29.26 -4.09
C TYR A 536 5.29 -30.59 -4.45
N ARG A 537 5.70 -30.78 -5.71
CA ARG A 537 6.39 -32.03 -6.12
C ARG A 537 7.73 -32.21 -5.41
N SER A 538 8.45 -31.12 -5.13
CA SER A 538 9.71 -31.19 -4.41
C SER A 538 9.52 -31.40 -2.90
N TYR A 539 8.38 -31.02 -2.32
CA TYR A 539 8.01 -31.48 -0.99
C TYR A 539 7.82 -33.01 -0.95
N LEU A 540 7.19 -33.61 -1.96
CA LEU A 540 7.11 -35.08 -2.06
C LEU A 540 8.50 -35.71 -2.20
N ALA A 541 9.37 -35.14 -3.04
CA ALA A 541 10.75 -35.59 -3.18
C ALA A 541 11.54 -35.46 -1.86
N TYR A 542 11.38 -34.35 -1.15
CA TYR A 542 11.96 -34.13 0.18
C TYR A 542 11.56 -35.25 1.14
N LEU A 543 10.28 -35.63 1.18
CA LEU A 543 9.80 -36.74 2.01
C LEU A 543 10.36 -38.09 1.56
N ILE A 544 10.42 -38.36 0.26
CA ILE A 544 11.02 -39.59 -0.29
C ILE A 544 12.46 -39.72 0.17
N LEU A 545 13.27 -38.67 0.00
CA LEU A 545 14.69 -38.67 0.41
C LEU A 545 14.84 -38.80 1.93
N LYS A 546 14.10 -38.00 2.71
CA LYS A 546 14.16 -38.06 4.17
C LYS A 546 13.81 -39.45 4.71
N ASN A 547 12.71 -40.04 4.24
CA ASN A 547 12.28 -41.38 4.65
C ASN A 547 13.19 -42.49 4.13
N SER A 548 13.97 -42.22 3.09
CA SER A 548 15.00 -43.13 2.58
C SER A 548 16.35 -42.98 3.29
N GLY A 549 16.45 -42.16 4.34
CA GLY A 549 17.63 -42.03 5.19
C GLY A 549 18.59 -40.89 4.82
N PHE A 550 18.23 -39.99 3.89
CA PHE A 550 19.03 -38.80 3.59
C PHE A 550 18.87 -37.77 4.70
N LYS A 551 19.98 -37.35 5.32
CA LYS A 551 19.96 -36.49 6.53
C LYS A 551 20.01 -35.00 6.22
N ASN A 552 20.55 -34.58 5.09
CA ASN A 552 20.80 -33.17 4.75
C ASN A 552 19.99 -32.68 3.54
N VAL A 553 18.68 -32.97 3.56
CA VAL A 553 17.74 -32.55 2.50
C VAL A 553 17.05 -31.24 2.88
N TRP A 554 16.92 -30.36 1.88
CA TRP A 554 16.24 -29.07 1.94
C TRP A 554 15.32 -28.94 0.72
N ASN A 555 14.13 -28.36 0.90
CA ASN A 555 13.27 -27.98 -0.22
C ASN A 555 13.47 -26.50 -0.53
N LEU A 556 13.61 -26.13 -1.80
CA LEU A 556 13.72 -24.73 -2.19
C LEU A 556 12.38 -24.02 -1.96
N ASN A 557 12.39 -22.99 -1.12
CA ASN A 557 11.22 -22.18 -0.78
C ASN A 557 10.68 -21.50 -2.05
N GLY A 558 9.39 -21.71 -2.35
CA GLY A 558 8.76 -21.30 -3.61
C GLY A 558 9.28 -21.94 -4.92
N SER A 559 10.41 -22.67 -4.90
CA SER A 559 10.97 -23.43 -6.03
C SER A 559 11.28 -22.57 -7.27
N TYR A 560 11.25 -23.15 -8.47
CA TYR A 560 11.68 -22.49 -9.71
C TYR A 560 10.89 -21.21 -10.04
N LEU A 561 9.62 -21.10 -9.66
CA LEU A 561 8.87 -19.84 -9.85
C LEU A 561 9.39 -18.69 -8.98
N SER A 562 9.91 -18.99 -7.78
CA SER A 562 10.62 -18.01 -6.96
C SER A 562 12.03 -17.74 -7.47
N TRP A 563 12.64 -18.70 -8.17
CA TRP A 563 13.95 -18.50 -8.80
C TRP A 563 13.89 -17.47 -9.94
N ILE A 564 12.86 -17.56 -10.81
CA ILE A 564 12.73 -16.69 -12.01
C ILE A 564 11.85 -15.46 -11.82
N ARG A 565 10.98 -15.44 -10.80
CA ARG A 565 10.04 -14.34 -10.48
C ARG A 565 9.21 -13.81 -11.66
N LYS A 566 8.55 -14.70 -12.41
CA LYS A 566 7.62 -14.34 -13.50
C LYS A 566 6.16 -14.67 -13.16
N ILE A 567 5.24 -13.81 -13.58
CA ILE A 567 3.76 -13.91 -13.37
C ILE A 567 3.10 -14.71 -14.48
#